data_AF-A0A961QPB7-F1
#
_entry.id   AF-A0A961QPB7-F1
#
_cell.length_a   1.000
_cell.length_b   1.000
_cell.length_c   1.000
_cell.angle_alpha   90.00
_cell.angle_beta   90.00
_cell.angle_gamma   90.00
#
_symmetry.space_group_name_H-M   'P 1'
#
loop_
_entity.id
_entity.type
_entity.pdbx_description
1 polymer ?
#
loop_
_entity_poly.entity_id
_entity_poly.type
_entity_poly.pdbx_seq_one_letter_code
_entity_poly.pdbx_strand_id
1 'polypeptide(L)'
;MSFASRLTRCPIPYEPDRGADIAGGFAELAPELRDLVVGTAGCSPFLAGLLTRERDWIAGALSGTPEAALETAFAALPGLEVDALADGLRIAKRRVGLLSALADLGGVWPLEQVTGALTRLADVAVDLSLKRLVGEEIRRGKLPGAVADDADCAGGMVALAMGKMGAGELNYSSDIDLICLFDESRYDADDQMEARAAFIRVARKMTAMLSDLTAEGYVFRTDLRLRPDASVTPVCISMAAAELYYEAEGRTWERAAYIKARPCGGDIAAGGRFLQALTPFVWRRHLDFAAIQDAHDMRLRIRDHKGLHGPITLAGHNMKLGQGGIREIEFFTQTRQLIAGGRDPDLRDRTTVGGLAALAAKGWVPDPVARELTEQYRHHREVEHRIQMINDAQTHLLPSSAEGIDRIARLMGAGDTEAWGKALIARLERVEELTGAFFSPGEAADAPDLSPAARAIVDGWRAYPALRSARAQGIFRRVEPEILRRMQRASNPEEALRQFDGFLARLPAGVQLFSLFEANP
;
A
#
# COMPACT_ATOMS: atom_id res chain seq x y z
N MET A 1 -12.93 12.16 26.03
CA MET A 1 -14.28 11.76 25.56
C MET A 1 -14.35 10.24 25.60
N SER A 2 -15.42 9.67 26.18
CA SER A 2 -15.62 8.21 26.22
C SER A 2 -15.89 7.65 24.83
N PHE A 3 -15.78 6.34 24.65
CA PHE A 3 -16.13 5.67 23.39
C PHE A 3 -17.54 6.05 22.91
N ALA A 4 -18.54 5.92 23.78
CA ALA A 4 -19.95 6.21 23.46
C ALA A 4 -20.16 7.65 22.96
N SER A 5 -19.53 8.64 23.61
CA SER A 5 -19.66 10.05 23.24
C SER A 5 -19.06 10.41 21.86
N ARG A 6 -18.29 9.49 21.25
CA ARG A 6 -17.62 9.68 19.97
C ARG A 6 -18.29 8.92 18.82
N LEU A 7 -19.37 8.18 19.08
CA LEU A 7 -20.09 7.47 18.04
C LEU A 7 -20.71 8.46 17.06
N THR A 8 -20.47 8.24 15.77
CA THR A 8 -21.01 9.06 14.68
C THR A 8 -21.91 8.27 13.74
N ARG A 9 -21.82 6.94 13.78
CA ARG A 9 -22.60 5.99 12.98
C ARG A 9 -22.72 4.66 13.70
N CYS A 10 -23.66 3.82 13.25
CA CYS A 10 -23.85 2.48 13.78
C CYS A 10 -24.26 1.54 12.63
N PRO A 11 -23.74 0.30 12.57
CA PRO A 11 -24.25 -0.71 11.67
C PRO A 11 -25.73 -1.00 11.92
N ILE A 12 -26.45 -1.33 10.85
CA ILE A 12 -27.83 -1.83 10.91
C ILE A 12 -27.77 -3.35 10.83
N PRO A 13 -28.34 -4.14 11.75
CA PRO A 13 -28.22 -5.60 11.69
C PRO A 13 -28.84 -6.16 10.40
N TYR A 14 -28.04 -6.92 9.63
CA TYR A 14 -28.52 -7.67 8.46
C TYR A 14 -29.26 -8.95 8.86
N GLU A 15 -28.75 -9.66 9.88
CA GLU A 15 -29.42 -10.77 10.56
C GLU A 15 -29.72 -10.35 12.02
N PRO A 16 -30.92 -9.80 12.31
CA PRO A 16 -31.28 -9.29 13.63
C PRO A 16 -31.17 -10.32 14.75
N ASP A 17 -31.53 -11.58 14.48
CA ASP A 17 -31.49 -12.66 15.46
C ASP A 17 -30.07 -12.90 16.00
N ARG A 18 -29.05 -12.91 15.11
CA ARG A 18 -27.63 -13.03 15.51
C ARG A 18 -27.20 -11.86 16.41
N GLY A 19 -27.68 -10.66 16.11
CA GLY A 19 -27.43 -9.49 16.95
C GLY A 19 -28.07 -9.64 18.33
N ALA A 20 -29.32 -10.11 18.37
CA ALA A 20 -30.08 -10.32 19.61
C ALA A 20 -29.44 -11.38 20.52
N ASP A 21 -28.88 -12.46 19.95
CA ASP A 21 -28.19 -13.52 20.70
C ASP A 21 -27.01 -13.00 21.54
N ILE A 22 -26.34 -11.95 21.05
CA ILE A 22 -25.18 -11.35 21.75
C ILE A 22 -25.62 -10.27 22.75
N ALA A 23 -26.78 -9.64 22.56
CA ALA A 23 -27.23 -8.49 23.34
C ALA A 23 -27.24 -8.75 24.86
N GLY A 24 -27.66 -9.95 25.29
CA GLY A 24 -27.70 -10.32 26.70
C GLY A 24 -26.33 -10.31 27.39
N GLY A 25 -25.26 -10.62 26.64
CA GLY A 25 -23.88 -10.58 27.15
C GLY A 25 -23.32 -9.17 27.36
N PHE A 26 -24.02 -8.14 26.89
CA PHE A 26 -23.62 -6.74 26.94
C PHE A 26 -24.71 -5.85 27.55
N ALA A 27 -25.57 -6.42 28.39
CA ALA A 27 -26.71 -5.71 29.01
C ALA A 27 -26.29 -4.55 29.94
N GLU A 28 -25.04 -4.54 30.41
CA GLU A 28 -24.50 -3.48 31.26
C GLU A 28 -23.92 -2.29 30.47
N LEU A 29 -23.71 -2.46 29.16
CA LEU A 29 -23.25 -1.35 28.31
C LEU A 29 -24.36 -0.31 28.11
N ALA A 30 -23.94 0.94 27.93
CA ALA A 30 -24.80 2.03 27.50
C ALA A 30 -25.57 1.66 26.21
N PRO A 31 -26.82 2.14 26.02
CA PRO A 31 -27.66 1.75 24.90
C PRO A 31 -26.98 1.88 23.53
N GLU A 32 -26.27 2.98 23.30
CA GLU A 32 -25.61 3.27 22.02
C GLU A 32 -24.45 2.30 21.73
N LEU A 33 -23.74 1.87 22.77
CA LEU A 33 -22.68 0.84 22.64
C LEU A 33 -23.28 -0.53 22.39
N ARG A 34 -24.43 -0.83 23.00
CA ARG A 34 -25.16 -2.07 22.76
C ARG A 34 -25.66 -2.14 21.32
N ASP A 35 -26.20 -1.05 20.80
CA ASP A 35 -26.63 -0.95 19.40
C ASP A 35 -25.47 -1.20 18.45
N LEU A 36 -24.28 -0.62 18.73
CA LEU A 36 -23.06 -0.90 17.96
C LEU A 36 -22.69 -2.39 17.99
N VAL A 37 -22.69 -3.01 19.15
CA VAL A 37 -22.37 -4.44 19.32
C VAL A 37 -23.38 -5.31 18.56
N VAL A 38 -24.67 -5.05 18.74
CA VAL A 38 -25.77 -5.79 18.10
C VAL A 38 -25.75 -5.63 16.58
N GLY A 39 -25.61 -4.41 16.08
CA GLY A 39 -25.50 -4.12 14.65
C GLY A 39 -24.28 -4.78 14.03
N THR A 40 -23.13 -4.71 14.70
CA THR A 40 -21.88 -5.36 14.26
C THR A 40 -22.06 -6.87 14.18
N ALA A 41 -22.57 -7.49 15.24
CA ALA A 41 -22.81 -8.93 15.31
C ALA A 41 -23.82 -9.39 14.25
N GLY A 42 -24.90 -8.63 14.06
CA GLY A 42 -25.93 -8.94 13.06
C GLY A 42 -25.43 -8.92 11.61
N CYS A 43 -24.33 -8.23 11.32
CA CYS A 43 -23.74 -8.16 9.99
C CYS A 43 -22.53 -9.09 9.79
N SER A 44 -21.73 -9.32 10.83
CA SER A 44 -20.49 -10.10 10.73
C SER A 44 -20.50 -11.30 11.67
N PRO A 45 -20.64 -12.53 11.15
CA PRO A 45 -20.49 -13.74 11.97
C PRO A 45 -19.08 -13.85 12.59
N PHE A 46 -18.04 -13.37 11.90
CA PHE A 46 -16.68 -13.34 12.45
C PHE A 46 -16.59 -12.45 13.70
N LEU A 47 -17.06 -11.20 13.60
CA LEU A 47 -17.01 -10.26 14.72
C LEU A 47 -17.96 -10.69 15.85
N ALA A 48 -19.10 -11.33 15.53
CA ALA A 48 -19.96 -11.96 16.53
C ALA A 48 -19.21 -13.03 17.36
N GLY A 49 -18.41 -13.87 16.70
CA GLY A 49 -17.53 -14.84 17.36
C GLY A 49 -16.50 -14.18 18.27
N LEU A 50 -15.86 -13.09 17.82
CA LEU A 50 -14.91 -12.33 18.65
C LEU A 50 -15.58 -11.65 19.84
N LEU A 51 -16.75 -11.03 19.66
CA LEU A 51 -17.54 -10.42 20.72
C LEU A 51 -17.92 -11.44 21.80
N THR A 52 -18.20 -12.68 21.40
CA THR A 52 -18.49 -13.77 22.33
C THR A 52 -17.23 -14.20 23.09
N ARG A 53 -16.12 -14.41 22.37
CA ARG A 53 -14.86 -14.91 22.94
C ARG A 53 -14.17 -13.90 23.86
N GLU A 54 -14.20 -12.62 23.51
CA GLU A 54 -13.51 -11.54 24.23
C GLU A 54 -14.50 -10.66 25.04
N ARG A 55 -15.69 -11.18 25.37
CA ARG A 55 -16.79 -10.43 26.02
C ARG A 55 -16.33 -9.57 27.20
N ASP A 56 -15.69 -10.20 28.18
CA ASP A 56 -15.31 -9.52 29.42
C ASP A 56 -14.27 -8.42 29.16
N TRP A 57 -13.32 -8.70 28.27
CA TRP A 57 -12.29 -7.74 27.89
C TRP A 57 -12.89 -6.55 27.13
N ILE A 58 -13.72 -6.80 26.12
CA ILE A 58 -14.27 -5.73 25.28
C ILE A 58 -15.31 -4.88 26.02
N ALA A 59 -16.09 -5.45 26.95
CA ALA A 59 -16.99 -4.68 27.79
C ALA A 59 -16.25 -3.66 28.66
N GLY A 60 -15.12 -4.07 29.26
CA GLY A 60 -14.23 -3.16 29.98
C GLY A 60 -13.59 -2.11 29.06
N ALA A 61 -13.13 -2.52 27.88
CA ALA A 61 -12.52 -1.61 26.90
C ALA A 61 -13.47 -0.50 26.42
N LEU A 62 -14.74 -0.84 26.13
CA LEU A 62 -15.76 0.11 25.67
C LEU A 62 -16.22 1.09 26.77
N SER A 63 -16.02 0.74 28.04
CA SER A 63 -16.31 1.62 29.17
C SER A 63 -15.33 2.79 29.30
N GLY A 64 -14.13 2.67 28.70
CA GLY A 64 -13.08 3.68 28.72
C GLY A 64 -12.93 4.46 27.41
N THR A 65 -11.66 4.75 27.08
CA THR A 65 -11.28 5.27 25.76
C THR A 65 -10.65 4.13 24.95
N PRO A 66 -10.92 4.05 23.62
CA PRO A 66 -10.32 3.00 22.81
C PRO A 66 -8.80 3.10 22.77
N GLU A 67 -8.22 4.30 22.90
CA GLU A 67 -6.77 4.48 22.98
C GLU A 67 -6.17 3.83 24.24
N ALA A 68 -6.77 4.04 25.42
CA ALA A 68 -6.29 3.41 26.65
C ALA A 68 -6.41 1.88 26.64
N ALA A 69 -7.50 1.36 26.06
CA ALA A 69 -7.68 -0.08 25.88
C ALA A 69 -6.63 -0.67 24.91
N LEU A 70 -6.32 0.05 23.84
CA LEU A 70 -5.26 -0.31 22.89
C LEU A 70 -3.88 -0.36 23.58
N GLU A 71 -3.53 0.67 24.36
CA GLU A 71 -2.27 0.69 25.11
C GLU A 71 -2.17 -0.47 26.11
N THR A 72 -3.27 -0.78 26.81
CA THR A 72 -3.34 -1.90 27.76
C THR A 72 -3.09 -3.24 27.05
N ALA A 73 -3.67 -3.43 25.86
CA ALA A 73 -3.45 -4.63 25.06
C ALA A 73 -1.99 -4.79 24.62
N PHE A 74 -1.30 -3.68 24.28
CA PHE A 74 0.11 -3.72 23.90
C PHE A 74 1.06 -3.88 25.08
N ALA A 75 0.77 -3.27 26.24
CA ALA A 75 1.65 -3.31 27.41
C ALA A 75 1.88 -4.72 27.95
N ALA A 76 0.97 -5.67 27.69
CA ALA A 76 1.11 -7.06 28.12
C ALA A 76 2.08 -7.90 27.27
N LEU A 77 2.42 -7.46 26.04
CA LEU A 77 3.16 -8.27 25.08
C LEU A 77 4.68 -8.36 25.34
N PRO A 78 5.40 -7.28 25.71
CA PRO A 78 6.84 -7.34 25.86
C PRO A 78 7.34 -8.32 26.92
N GLY A 79 6.53 -8.59 27.96
CA GLY A 79 6.87 -9.54 29.03
C GLY A 79 6.70 -11.02 28.66
N LEU A 80 6.27 -11.34 27.43
CA LEU A 80 6.08 -12.71 26.99
C LEU A 80 7.40 -13.33 26.52
N GLU A 81 7.66 -14.54 27.02
CA GLU A 81 8.74 -15.42 26.55
C GLU A 81 8.34 -16.16 25.27
N VAL A 82 9.33 -16.72 24.56
CA VAL A 82 9.15 -17.39 23.25
C VAL A 82 7.97 -18.38 23.25
N ASP A 83 7.85 -19.20 24.29
CA ASP A 83 6.84 -20.26 24.38
C ASP A 83 5.40 -19.72 24.53
N ALA A 84 5.23 -18.55 25.14
CA ALA A 84 3.93 -17.90 25.33
C ALA A 84 3.64 -16.82 24.28
N LEU A 85 4.65 -16.36 23.55
CA LEU A 85 4.56 -15.25 22.61
C LEU A 85 3.54 -15.53 21.50
N ALA A 86 3.56 -16.73 20.94
CA ALA A 86 2.68 -17.12 19.84
C ALA A 86 1.19 -16.95 20.21
N ASP A 87 0.78 -17.44 21.38
CA ASP A 87 -0.61 -17.35 21.84
C ASP A 87 -0.96 -15.94 22.30
N GLY A 88 -0.04 -15.26 23.00
CA GLY A 88 -0.24 -13.87 23.42
C GLY A 88 -0.45 -12.92 22.23
N LEU A 89 0.30 -13.08 21.14
CA LEU A 89 0.12 -12.30 19.91
C LEU A 89 -1.23 -12.59 19.23
N ARG A 90 -1.71 -13.83 19.26
CA ARG A 90 -3.03 -14.21 18.72
C ARG A 90 -4.18 -13.61 19.53
N ILE A 91 -4.07 -13.64 20.86
CA ILE A 91 -5.02 -12.96 21.75
C ILE A 91 -5.03 -11.45 21.47
N ALA A 92 -3.85 -10.83 21.36
CA ALA A 92 -3.74 -9.41 21.01
C ALA A 92 -4.34 -9.11 19.64
N LYS A 93 -4.13 -9.96 18.62
CA LYS A 93 -4.75 -9.81 17.30
C LYS A 93 -6.27 -9.80 17.36
N ARG A 94 -6.89 -10.70 18.12
CA ARG A 94 -8.35 -10.70 18.30
C ARG A 94 -8.84 -9.43 19.00
N ARG A 95 -8.20 -9.05 20.10
CA ARG A 95 -8.58 -7.89 20.92
C ARG A 95 -8.42 -6.57 20.20
N VAL A 96 -7.22 -6.31 19.65
CA VAL A 96 -6.93 -5.10 18.88
C VAL A 96 -7.76 -5.05 17.61
N GLY A 97 -7.91 -6.19 16.91
CA GLY A 97 -8.78 -6.29 15.73
C GLY A 97 -10.23 -5.96 16.04
N LEU A 98 -10.81 -6.53 17.10
CA LEU A 98 -12.18 -6.29 17.52
C LEU A 98 -12.40 -4.84 17.95
N LEU A 99 -11.53 -4.29 18.81
CA LEU A 99 -11.61 -2.90 19.25
C LEU A 99 -11.53 -1.93 18.08
N SER A 100 -10.58 -2.17 17.16
CA SER A 100 -10.42 -1.36 15.96
C SER A 100 -11.67 -1.47 15.07
N ALA A 101 -12.24 -2.66 14.91
CA ALA A 101 -13.46 -2.87 14.13
C ALA A 101 -14.66 -2.10 14.70
N LEU A 102 -14.87 -2.15 16.02
CA LEU A 102 -15.95 -1.38 16.66
C LEU A 102 -15.70 0.13 16.54
N ALA A 103 -14.46 0.59 16.67
CA ALA A 103 -14.13 2.01 16.51
C ALA A 103 -14.31 2.50 15.06
N ASP A 104 -13.96 1.66 14.07
CA ASP A 104 -14.17 1.93 12.65
C ASP A 104 -15.68 1.97 12.31
N LEU A 105 -16.41 0.93 12.70
CA LEU A 105 -17.85 0.78 12.47
C LEU A 105 -18.67 1.86 13.19
N GLY A 106 -18.27 2.25 14.39
CA GLY A 106 -18.88 3.33 15.16
C GLY A 106 -18.51 4.74 14.69
N GLY A 107 -17.53 4.86 13.77
CA GLY A 107 -16.99 6.16 13.32
C GLY A 107 -16.29 6.94 14.44
N VAL A 108 -15.73 6.24 15.42
CA VAL A 108 -14.97 6.77 16.56
C VAL A 108 -13.53 7.08 16.17
N TRP A 109 -12.96 6.25 15.29
CA TRP A 109 -11.63 6.41 14.75
C TRP A 109 -11.70 6.75 13.26
N PRO A 110 -10.95 7.75 12.77
CA PRO A 110 -10.73 7.91 11.35
C PRO A 110 -9.91 6.72 10.82
N LEU A 111 -9.94 6.52 9.49
CA LEU A 111 -9.25 5.42 8.82
C LEU A 111 -7.79 5.29 9.27
N GLU A 112 -7.05 6.39 9.34
CA GLU A 112 -5.63 6.40 9.67
C GLU A 112 -5.35 5.89 11.09
N GLN A 113 -6.27 6.11 12.02
CA GLN A 113 -6.14 5.60 13.38
C GLN A 113 -6.45 4.09 13.42
N VAL A 114 -7.43 3.62 12.65
CA VAL A 114 -7.73 2.18 12.48
C VAL A 114 -6.54 1.44 11.89
N THR A 115 -6.03 1.91 10.75
CA THR A 115 -4.91 1.26 10.06
C THR A 115 -3.61 1.38 10.85
N GLY A 116 -3.43 2.48 11.59
CA GLY A 116 -2.32 2.68 12.51
C GLY A 116 -2.33 1.68 13.67
N ALA A 117 -3.48 1.41 14.29
CA ALA A 117 -3.59 0.42 15.36
C ALA A 117 -3.26 -1.00 14.86
N LEU A 118 -3.79 -1.40 13.70
CA LEU A 118 -3.49 -2.69 13.07
C LEU A 118 -2.01 -2.81 12.67
N THR A 119 -1.44 -1.73 12.13
CA THR A 119 -0.02 -1.69 11.76
C THR A 119 0.89 -1.79 12.98
N ARG A 120 0.57 -1.07 14.07
CA ARG A 120 1.35 -1.13 15.31
C ARG A 120 1.34 -2.52 15.92
N LEU A 121 0.23 -3.24 15.86
CA LEU A 121 0.19 -4.64 16.26
C LEU A 121 1.13 -5.50 15.41
N ALA A 122 1.13 -5.31 14.08
CA ALA A 122 2.05 -6.02 13.19
C ALA A 122 3.52 -5.70 13.51
N ASP A 123 3.85 -4.43 13.77
CA ASP A 123 5.21 -4.02 14.16
C ASP A 123 5.65 -4.70 15.45
N VAL A 124 4.83 -4.65 16.51
CA VAL A 124 5.12 -5.29 17.80
C VAL A 124 5.27 -6.79 17.65
N ALA A 125 4.40 -7.43 16.86
CA ALA A 125 4.46 -8.86 16.61
C ALA A 125 5.76 -9.26 15.91
N VAL A 126 6.17 -8.53 14.87
CA VAL A 126 7.41 -8.79 14.13
C VAL A 126 8.63 -8.52 15.02
N ASP A 127 8.67 -7.38 15.72
CA ASP A 127 9.80 -7.00 16.56
C ASP A 127 10.04 -7.99 17.70
N LEU A 128 9.00 -8.33 18.47
CA LEU A 128 9.11 -9.30 19.55
C LEU A 128 9.50 -10.68 19.02
N SER A 129 8.92 -11.12 17.91
CA SER A 129 9.26 -12.41 17.31
C SER A 129 10.74 -12.46 16.92
N LEU A 130 11.26 -11.43 16.24
CA LEU A 130 12.66 -11.36 15.86
C LEU A 130 13.58 -11.37 17.09
N LYS A 131 13.37 -10.48 18.05
CA LYS A 131 14.25 -10.36 19.23
C LYS A 131 14.28 -11.63 20.05
N ARG A 132 13.11 -12.26 20.28
CA ARG A 132 13.00 -13.49 21.07
C ARG A 132 13.62 -14.70 20.35
N LEU A 133 13.38 -14.83 19.05
CA LEU A 133 13.94 -15.93 18.25
C LEU A 133 15.45 -15.77 18.00
N VAL A 134 15.96 -14.55 17.83
CA VAL A 134 17.41 -14.31 17.77
C VAL A 134 18.04 -14.56 19.14
N GLY A 135 17.43 -14.11 20.23
CA GLY A 135 17.89 -14.42 21.59
C GLY A 135 18.04 -15.93 21.85
N GLU A 136 17.13 -16.75 21.29
CA GLU A 136 17.24 -18.22 21.30
C GLU A 136 18.47 -18.73 20.56
N GLU A 137 18.75 -18.22 19.35
CA GLU A 137 19.93 -18.63 18.59
C GLU A 137 21.24 -18.18 19.28
N ILE A 138 21.27 -16.99 19.89
CA ILE A 138 22.38 -16.50 20.72
C ILE A 138 22.62 -17.44 21.91
N ARG A 139 21.58 -17.76 22.69
CA ARG A 139 21.69 -18.63 23.87
C ARG A 139 22.20 -20.03 23.52
N ARG A 140 21.91 -20.51 22.31
CA ARG A 140 22.37 -21.81 21.79
C ARG A 140 23.77 -21.76 21.16
N GLY A 141 24.42 -20.60 21.16
CA GLY A 141 25.72 -20.40 20.52
C GLY A 141 25.68 -20.59 19.01
N LYS A 142 24.55 -20.25 18.37
CA LYS A 142 24.33 -20.39 16.92
C LYS A 142 24.43 -19.08 16.16
N LEU A 143 24.75 -17.99 16.85
CA LEU A 143 25.04 -16.70 16.28
C LEU A 143 26.46 -16.29 16.71
N PRO A 144 27.47 -16.41 15.83
CA PRO A 144 28.86 -16.16 16.19
C PRO A 144 29.09 -14.74 16.71
N GLY A 145 29.95 -14.60 17.71
CA GLY A 145 30.34 -13.30 18.29
C GLY A 145 29.25 -12.55 19.07
N ALA A 146 27.99 -12.97 18.98
CA ALA A 146 26.86 -12.28 19.63
C ALA A 146 26.76 -12.61 21.13
N VAL A 147 26.44 -11.60 21.92
CA VAL A 147 26.19 -11.70 23.37
C VAL A 147 24.69 -11.53 23.69
N ALA A 148 24.28 -11.83 24.92
CA ALA A 148 22.86 -11.78 25.31
C ALA A 148 22.19 -10.44 25.01
N ASP A 149 22.88 -9.33 25.25
CA ASP A 149 22.38 -7.97 25.00
C ASP A 149 22.12 -7.69 23.51
N ASP A 150 22.76 -8.43 22.59
CA ASP A 150 22.50 -8.29 21.17
C ASP A 150 21.10 -8.77 20.77
N ALA A 151 20.40 -9.51 21.62
CA ALA A 151 19.00 -9.88 21.39
C ALA A 151 18.09 -8.64 21.27
N ASP A 152 18.42 -7.53 21.96
CA ASP A 152 17.64 -6.28 21.90
C ASP A 152 17.71 -5.57 20.55
N CYS A 153 18.75 -5.85 19.76
CA CYS A 153 18.87 -5.42 18.36
C CYS A 153 18.75 -6.59 17.39
N ALA A 154 18.22 -7.74 17.85
CA ALA A 154 18.09 -8.97 17.05
C ALA A 154 19.39 -9.36 16.33
N GLY A 155 20.56 -9.14 16.94
CA GLY A 155 21.86 -9.45 16.37
C GLY A 155 22.19 -8.70 15.07
N GLY A 156 21.51 -7.59 14.76
CA GLY A 156 21.65 -6.89 13.48
C GLY A 156 20.71 -7.38 12.38
N MET A 157 19.80 -8.32 12.67
CA MET A 157 18.70 -8.67 11.77
C MET A 157 17.60 -7.61 11.84
N VAL A 158 17.02 -7.27 10.69
CA VAL A 158 15.92 -6.33 10.58
C VAL A 158 14.86 -6.84 9.60
N ALA A 159 13.59 -6.60 9.91
CA ALA A 159 12.51 -6.71 8.94
C ALA A 159 12.11 -5.32 8.45
N LEU A 160 12.07 -5.15 7.13
CA LEU A 160 11.47 -4.00 6.48
C LEU A 160 10.01 -4.32 6.15
N ALA A 161 9.09 -3.51 6.66
CA ALA A 161 7.70 -3.52 6.25
C ALA A 161 7.56 -2.82 4.89
N MET A 162 6.98 -3.53 3.92
CA MET A 162 6.68 -3.03 2.58
C MET A 162 5.20 -2.61 2.51
N GLY A 163 4.67 -2.25 1.33
CA GLY A 163 3.37 -1.57 1.09
C GLY A 163 2.22 -1.82 2.09
N LYS A 164 1.25 -0.92 2.27
CA LYS A 164 0.26 -0.96 3.38
C LYS A 164 0.86 -1.00 4.79
N MET A 165 1.42 -2.12 5.29
CA MET A 165 2.07 -2.14 6.62
C MET A 165 3.16 -1.07 6.72
N GLY A 166 4.03 -1.05 5.70
CA GLY A 166 5.07 -0.08 5.53
C GLY A 166 4.49 1.32 5.61
N ALA A 167 3.39 1.63 4.93
CA ALA A 167 2.76 2.95 4.98
C ALA A 167 1.90 3.25 6.22
N GLY A 168 1.73 2.34 7.19
CA GLY A 168 0.76 2.56 8.28
C GLY A 168 -0.71 2.39 7.86
N GLU A 169 -0.94 1.75 6.73
CA GLU A 169 -2.22 1.63 6.03
C GLU A 169 -2.74 0.18 6.02
N LEU A 170 -2.35 -0.66 6.99
CA LEU A 170 -2.74 -2.07 7.04
C LEU A 170 -4.26 -2.28 7.20
N ASN A 171 -4.79 -3.31 6.53
CA ASN A 171 -6.20 -3.72 6.63
C ASN A 171 -6.41 -4.85 7.67
N TYR A 172 -7.67 -5.23 7.93
CA TYR A 172 -8.03 -6.30 8.86
C TYR A 172 -7.51 -7.68 8.44
N SER A 173 -7.71 -8.02 7.17
CA SER A 173 -7.40 -9.33 6.58
C SER A 173 -6.48 -9.16 5.38
N SER A 174 -5.22 -8.80 5.65
CA SER A 174 -4.17 -8.66 4.64
C SER A 174 -2.88 -9.26 5.12
N ASP A 175 -2.07 -9.69 4.15
CA ASP A 175 -0.73 -10.17 4.41
C ASP A 175 0.14 -8.99 4.87
N ILE A 176 1.14 -9.29 5.71
CA ILE A 176 2.25 -8.38 5.98
C ILE A 176 3.40 -8.71 5.04
N ASP A 177 3.73 -7.76 4.17
CA ASP A 177 4.83 -7.89 3.22
C ASP A 177 6.15 -7.48 3.89
N LEU A 178 7.08 -8.43 4.08
CA LEU A 178 8.35 -8.18 4.76
C LEU A 178 9.56 -8.52 3.87
N ILE A 179 10.62 -7.71 4.00
CA ILE A 179 11.97 -8.07 3.53
C ILE A 179 12.85 -8.22 4.76
N CYS A 180 13.36 -9.43 4.99
CA CYS A 180 14.28 -9.70 6.10
C CYS A 180 15.73 -9.54 5.64
N LEU A 181 16.47 -8.70 6.34
CA LEU A 181 17.87 -8.40 6.09
C LEU A 181 18.69 -8.60 7.36
N PHE A 182 20.01 -8.71 7.24
CA PHE A 182 20.91 -8.58 8.38
C PHE A 182 22.15 -7.77 8.02
N ASP A 183 22.67 -7.02 9.00
CA ASP A 183 23.91 -6.27 8.89
C ASP A 183 25.10 -7.24 8.98
N GLU A 184 25.65 -7.63 7.83
CA GLU A 184 26.76 -8.57 7.76
C GLU A 184 28.08 -8.01 8.33
N SER A 185 28.20 -6.69 8.46
CA SER A 185 29.42 -6.03 8.98
C SER A 185 29.64 -6.27 10.48
N ARG A 186 28.63 -6.80 11.18
CA ARG A 186 28.72 -7.21 12.58
C ARG A 186 29.44 -8.55 12.79
N TYR A 187 29.70 -9.28 11.71
CA TYR A 187 30.27 -10.61 11.74
C TYR A 187 31.59 -10.62 10.96
N ASP A 188 32.58 -11.32 11.52
CA ASP A 188 33.81 -11.61 10.80
C ASP A 188 33.49 -12.37 9.51
N ALA A 189 34.31 -12.17 8.47
CA ALA A 189 34.05 -12.70 7.13
C ALA A 189 33.83 -14.24 7.12
N ASP A 190 34.56 -14.96 7.98
CA ASP A 190 34.45 -16.42 8.11
C ASP A 190 33.14 -16.86 8.81
N ASP A 191 32.52 -15.98 9.60
CA ASP A 191 31.30 -16.24 10.39
C ASP A 191 30.01 -15.82 9.67
N GLN A 192 30.10 -14.99 8.62
CA GLN A 192 28.93 -14.45 7.92
C GLN A 192 27.99 -15.53 7.38
N MET A 193 28.53 -16.69 6.94
CA MET A 193 27.71 -17.80 6.46
C MET A 193 26.91 -18.47 7.58
N GLU A 194 27.51 -18.61 8.77
CA GLU A 194 26.83 -19.18 9.93
C GLU A 194 25.76 -18.22 10.47
N ALA A 195 26.08 -16.92 10.56
CA ALA A 195 25.12 -15.89 10.93
C ALA A 195 23.92 -15.85 9.98
N ARG A 196 24.17 -15.88 8.66
CA ARG A 196 23.11 -15.98 7.64
C ARG A 196 22.23 -17.20 7.85
N ALA A 197 22.82 -18.36 8.14
CA ALA A 197 22.06 -19.58 8.39
C ALA A 197 21.15 -19.45 9.62
N ALA A 198 21.60 -18.78 10.68
CA ALA A 198 20.79 -18.47 11.85
C ALA A 198 19.62 -17.55 11.51
N PHE A 199 19.86 -16.46 10.78
CA PHE A 199 18.79 -15.52 10.41
C PHE A 199 17.76 -16.12 9.44
N ILE A 200 18.16 -17.04 8.57
CA ILE A 200 17.22 -17.81 7.74
C ILE A 200 16.30 -18.68 8.62
N ARG A 201 16.83 -19.33 9.66
CA ARG A 201 16.01 -20.11 10.61
C ARG A 201 15.05 -19.19 11.37
N VAL A 202 15.52 -18.03 11.83
CA VAL A 202 14.69 -17.04 12.54
C VAL A 202 13.56 -16.53 11.66
N ALA A 203 13.85 -16.10 10.42
CA ALA A 203 12.83 -15.62 9.48
C ALA A 203 11.72 -16.67 9.23
N ARG A 204 12.10 -17.95 9.09
CA ARG A 204 11.14 -19.06 8.93
C ARG A 204 10.29 -19.28 10.18
N LYS A 205 10.92 -19.32 11.36
CA LYS A 205 10.21 -19.49 12.65
C LYS A 205 9.26 -18.32 12.93
N MET A 206 9.67 -17.08 12.65
CA MET A 206 8.82 -15.90 12.77
C MET A 206 7.61 -16.02 11.83
N THR A 207 7.83 -16.36 10.57
CA THR A 207 6.76 -16.54 9.57
C THR A 207 5.73 -17.56 10.06
N ALA A 208 6.18 -18.72 10.55
CA ALA A 208 5.33 -19.76 11.11
C ALA A 208 4.57 -19.26 12.36
N MET A 209 5.27 -18.64 13.32
CA MET A 209 4.67 -18.10 14.54
C MET A 209 3.54 -17.12 14.26
N LEU A 210 3.69 -16.27 13.24
CA LEU A 210 2.70 -15.25 12.86
C LEU A 210 1.57 -15.82 11.97
N SER A 211 1.90 -16.74 11.05
CA SER A 211 0.97 -17.18 9.99
C SER A 211 0.19 -18.44 10.32
N ASP A 212 0.72 -19.33 11.15
CA ASP A 212 0.10 -20.64 11.40
C ASP A 212 -1.23 -20.49 12.14
N LEU A 213 -2.24 -21.25 11.70
CA LEU A 213 -3.55 -21.27 12.32
C LEU A 213 -3.56 -22.25 13.50
N THR A 214 -3.84 -21.75 14.71
CA THR A 214 -3.99 -22.54 15.94
C THR A 214 -5.40 -22.39 16.51
N ALA A 215 -5.68 -22.99 17.68
CA ALA A 215 -6.94 -22.79 18.41
C ALA A 215 -7.18 -21.32 18.82
N GLU A 216 -6.09 -20.54 18.96
CA GLU A 216 -6.14 -19.10 19.22
C GLU A 216 -6.26 -18.27 17.92
N GLY A 217 -6.23 -18.91 16.75
CA GLY A 217 -6.27 -18.26 15.44
C GLY A 217 -4.87 -18.07 14.85
N TYR A 218 -4.68 -17.00 14.10
CA TYR A 218 -3.39 -16.57 13.53
C TYR A 218 -3.13 -15.11 13.90
N VAL A 219 -1.89 -14.64 13.73
CA VAL A 219 -1.54 -13.22 13.98
C VAL A 219 -1.63 -12.44 12.67
N PHE A 220 -0.74 -12.74 11.72
CA PHE A 220 -0.70 -12.19 10.37
C PHE A 220 -0.13 -13.21 9.41
N ARG A 221 -0.80 -13.40 8.28
CA ARG A 221 -0.18 -14.03 7.11
C ARG A 221 1.00 -13.18 6.68
N THR A 222 2.14 -13.81 6.45
CA THR A 222 3.40 -13.11 6.18
C THR A 222 3.90 -13.47 4.79
N ASP A 223 4.11 -12.46 3.93
CA ASP A 223 4.66 -12.62 2.59
C ASP A 223 6.09 -12.08 2.53
N LEU A 224 7.03 -12.93 2.10
CA LEU A 224 8.45 -12.59 1.95
C LEU A 224 8.89 -12.41 0.50
N ARG A 225 7.95 -12.39 -0.46
CA ARG A 225 8.25 -12.43 -1.91
C ARG A 225 8.70 -11.10 -2.51
N LEU A 226 8.59 -9.98 -1.79
CA LEU A 226 9.09 -8.68 -2.26
C LEU A 226 10.61 -8.50 -2.10
N ARG A 227 11.31 -9.48 -1.51
CA ARG A 227 12.77 -9.47 -1.40
C ARG A 227 13.45 -9.59 -2.77
N PRO A 228 14.71 -9.12 -2.91
CA PRO A 228 15.53 -9.30 -4.11
C PRO A 228 15.44 -10.70 -4.69
N ASP A 229 15.08 -10.82 -5.97
CA ASP A 229 14.85 -12.09 -6.68
C ASP A 229 14.41 -13.28 -5.79
N ALA A 230 13.19 -13.17 -5.27
CA ALA A 230 12.62 -14.15 -4.34
C ALA A 230 12.57 -15.60 -4.84
N SER A 231 12.83 -15.84 -6.14
CA SER A 231 12.87 -17.18 -6.72
C SER A 231 14.18 -17.92 -6.41
N VAL A 232 15.28 -17.18 -6.23
CA VAL A 232 16.63 -17.74 -6.03
C VAL A 232 17.30 -17.27 -4.74
N THR A 233 16.79 -16.22 -4.09
CA THR A 233 17.35 -15.75 -2.83
C THR A 233 16.70 -16.40 -1.61
N PRO A 234 17.48 -16.65 -0.53
CA PRO A 234 16.90 -17.11 0.73
C PRO A 234 16.00 -16.03 1.35
N VAL A 235 15.16 -16.46 2.29
CA VAL A 235 14.19 -15.60 2.99
C VAL A 235 14.81 -14.50 3.86
N CYS A 236 16.12 -14.57 4.12
CA CYS A 236 16.91 -13.51 4.73
C CYS A 236 18.25 -13.37 3.98
N ILE A 237 18.63 -12.15 3.65
CA ILE A 237 19.83 -11.81 2.87
C ILE A 237 20.66 -10.75 3.58
N SER A 238 21.96 -10.69 3.30
CA SER A 238 22.81 -9.61 3.83
C SER A 238 22.45 -8.27 3.19
N MET A 239 22.68 -7.17 3.91
CA MET A 239 22.44 -5.83 3.40
C MET A 239 23.31 -5.54 2.17
N ALA A 240 24.61 -5.87 2.20
CA ALA A 240 25.48 -5.72 1.02
C ALA A 240 24.97 -6.48 -0.22
N ALA A 241 24.46 -7.71 -0.06
CA ALA A 241 23.95 -8.47 -1.19
C ALA A 241 22.66 -7.85 -1.77
N ALA A 242 21.80 -7.31 -0.91
CA ALA A 242 20.60 -6.60 -1.33
C ALA A 242 20.94 -5.27 -2.06
N GLU A 243 21.91 -4.51 -1.54
CA GLU A 243 22.39 -3.27 -2.16
C GLU A 243 22.93 -3.52 -3.58
N LEU A 244 23.81 -4.51 -3.74
CA LEU A 244 24.35 -4.91 -5.04
C LEU A 244 23.25 -5.29 -6.04
N TYR A 245 22.21 -6.00 -5.59
CA TYR A 245 21.07 -6.33 -6.42
C TYR A 245 20.31 -5.08 -6.91
N TYR A 246 19.98 -4.16 -6.01
CA TYR A 246 19.22 -2.97 -6.39
C TYR A 246 20.01 -1.99 -7.27
N GLU A 247 21.34 -1.96 -7.10
CA GLU A 247 22.24 -1.20 -7.97
C GLU A 247 22.30 -1.81 -9.39
N ALA A 248 22.45 -3.13 -9.50
CA ALA A 248 22.66 -3.80 -10.78
C ALA A 248 21.37 -4.12 -11.55
N GLU A 249 20.35 -4.63 -10.86
CA GLU A 249 19.17 -5.27 -11.48
C GLU A 249 17.83 -4.66 -11.07
N GLY A 250 17.84 -3.71 -10.13
CA GLY A 250 16.63 -3.21 -9.49
C GLY A 250 15.61 -2.62 -10.45
N ARG A 251 14.39 -3.16 -10.41
CA ARG A 251 13.28 -2.91 -11.35
C ARG A 251 12.46 -1.69 -10.95
N THR A 252 11.76 -1.10 -11.92
CA THR A 252 10.88 0.06 -11.72
C THR A 252 9.83 -0.15 -10.61
N TRP A 253 9.15 -1.30 -10.61
CA TRP A 253 8.09 -1.55 -9.64
C TRP A 253 8.64 -1.72 -8.21
N GLU A 254 9.88 -2.17 -8.07
CA GLU A 254 10.55 -2.26 -6.76
C GLU A 254 10.78 -0.86 -6.20
N ARG A 255 11.14 0.12 -7.05
CA ARG A 255 11.24 1.53 -6.62
C ARG A 255 9.91 2.04 -6.04
N ALA A 256 8.80 1.75 -6.73
CA ALA A 256 7.46 2.12 -6.24
C ALA A 256 7.12 1.40 -4.91
N ALA A 257 7.51 0.14 -4.75
CA ALA A 257 7.33 -0.60 -3.50
C ALA A 257 8.13 0.03 -2.34
N TYR A 258 9.37 0.45 -2.60
CA TYR A 258 10.24 1.06 -1.60
C TYR A 258 9.82 2.46 -1.14
N ILE A 259 8.93 3.16 -1.86
CA ILE A 259 8.31 4.40 -1.34
C ILE A 259 7.67 4.15 0.02
N LYS A 260 7.03 2.98 0.18
CA LYS A 260 6.31 2.62 1.41
C LYS A 260 7.20 1.92 2.44
N ALA A 261 8.47 1.63 2.15
CA ALA A 261 9.33 0.82 3.02
C ALA A 261 9.67 1.53 4.34
N ARG A 262 9.75 0.78 5.45
CA ARG A 262 10.41 1.19 6.70
C ARG A 262 10.88 -0.02 7.50
N PRO A 263 11.85 0.13 8.40
CA PRO A 263 12.12 -0.88 9.42
C PRO A 263 10.90 -1.03 10.33
N CYS A 264 10.52 -2.26 10.67
CA CYS A 264 9.39 -2.55 11.56
C CYS A 264 9.73 -3.41 12.77
N GLY A 265 10.84 -4.16 12.73
CA GLY A 265 11.31 -4.93 13.87
C GLY A 265 12.76 -5.37 13.72
N GLY A 266 13.39 -5.68 14.84
CA GLY A 266 14.82 -6.02 14.93
C GLY A 266 15.71 -4.77 15.02
N ASP A 267 16.83 -4.75 14.32
CA ASP A 267 17.76 -3.61 14.28
C ASP A 267 17.22 -2.46 13.41
N ILE A 268 16.34 -1.65 14.01
CA ILE A 268 15.72 -0.48 13.36
C ILE A 268 16.78 0.50 12.84
N ALA A 269 17.90 0.66 13.56
CA ALA A 269 18.98 1.55 13.16
C ALA A 269 19.70 1.04 11.91
N ALA A 270 20.01 -0.26 11.83
CA ALA A 270 20.58 -0.87 10.63
C ALA A 270 19.64 -0.77 9.43
N GLY A 271 18.34 -1.05 9.61
CA GLY A 271 17.36 -0.87 8.54
C GLY A 271 17.25 0.58 8.06
N GLY A 272 17.39 1.56 8.96
CA GLY A 272 17.45 2.98 8.61
C GLY A 272 18.65 3.33 7.73
N ARG A 273 19.84 2.82 8.08
CA ARG A 273 21.06 2.99 7.26
C ARG A 273 20.90 2.38 5.88
N PHE A 274 20.36 1.17 5.79
CA PHE A 274 20.09 0.49 4.52
C PHE A 274 19.14 1.29 3.61
N LEU A 275 18.02 1.79 4.14
CA LEU A 275 17.09 2.62 3.35
C LEU A 275 17.71 3.95 2.92
N GLN A 276 18.57 4.53 3.75
CA GLN A 276 19.35 5.71 3.38
C GLN A 276 20.27 5.40 2.19
N ALA A 277 20.99 4.28 2.22
CA ALA A 277 21.83 3.80 1.12
C ALA A 277 21.03 3.56 -0.17
N LEU A 278 19.79 3.06 -0.07
CA LEU A 278 18.88 2.88 -1.22
C LEU A 278 18.24 4.17 -1.75
N THR A 279 18.49 5.34 -1.15
CA THR A 279 17.91 6.61 -1.63
C THR A 279 18.17 6.87 -3.13
N PRO A 280 19.38 6.65 -3.69
CA PRO A 280 19.64 6.85 -5.12
C PRO A 280 18.89 5.85 -6.01
N PHE A 281 18.62 4.65 -5.49
CA PHE A 281 17.79 3.65 -6.16
C PHE A 281 16.32 4.10 -6.20
N VAL A 282 15.73 4.48 -5.06
CA VAL A 282 14.30 4.86 -5.05
C VAL A 282 14.07 6.21 -5.72
N TRP A 283 14.90 7.21 -5.40
CA TRP A 283 14.68 8.63 -5.70
C TRP A 283 15.72 9.18 -6.68
N ARG A 284 15.64 8.76 -7.94
CA ARG A 284 16.57 9.18 -8.99
C ARG A 284 16.49 10.68 -9.26
N ARG A 285 17.64 11.37 -9.30
CA ARG A 285 17.73 12.81 -9.62
C ARG A 285 17.39 13.13 -11.08
N HIS A 286 17.71 12.21 -11.98
CA HIS A 286 17.39 12.30 -13.40
C HIS A 286 16.11 11.52 -13.67
N LEU A 287 15.15 12.20 -14.30
CA LEU A 287 13.87 11.65 -14.68
C LEU A 287 14.08 10.52 -15.67
N ASP A 288 13.77 9.30 -15.25
CA ASP A 288 13.68 8.18 -16.16
C ASP A 288 12.21 7.96 -16.53
N PHE A 289 11.74 8.72 -17.51
CA PHE A 289 10.43 8.48 -18.12
C PHE A 289 10.30 7.04 -18.66
N ALA A 290 11.42 6.29 -18.79
CA ALA A 290 11.41 4.85 -18.97
C ALA A 290 10.52 4.14 -17.95
N ALA A 291 10.84 4.37 -16.68
CA ALA A 291 10.24 3.79 -15.51
C ALA A 291 8.78 4.25 -15.28
N ILE A 292 8.43 5.48 -15.64
CA ILE A 292 7.05 5.98 -15.45
C ILE A 292 6.08 5.25 -16.40
N GLN A 293 6.46 5.06 -17.66
CA GLN A 293 5.65 4.26 -18.59
C GLN A 293 5.66 2.79 -18.19
N ASP A 294 6.75 2.23 -17.66
CA ASP A 294 6.77 0.83 -17.23
C ASP A 294 5.77 0.58 -16.07
N ALA A 295 5.63 1.55 -15.15
CA ALA A 295 4.62 1.52 -14.10
C ALA A 295 3.19 1.63 -14.67
N HIS A 296 3.00 2.48 -15.69
CA HIS A 296 1.75 2.61 -16.44
C HIS A 296 1.40 1.33 -17.22
N ASP A 297 2.33 0.75 -17.96
CA ASP A 297 2.16 -0.48 -18.73
C ASP A 297 1.92 -1.68 -17.80
N MET A 298 2.43 -1.64 -16.56
CA MET A 298 2.06 -2.60 -15.52
C MET A 298 0.62 -2.41 -15.04
N ARG A 299 0.14 -1.17 -14.89
CA ARG A 299 -1.28 -0.88 -14.59
C ARG A 299 -2.20 -1.46 -15.65
N LEU A 300 -1.88 -1.22 -16.93
CA LEU A 300 -2.65 -1.75 -18.06
C LEU A 300 -2.60 -3.28 -18.11
N ARG A 301 -1.41 -3.89 -17.96
CA ARG A 301 -1.29 -5.36 -17.92
C ARG A 301 -2.08 -6.00 -16.78
N ILE A 302 -2.16 -5.37 -15.60
CA ILE A 302 -2.99 -5.87 -14.50
C ILE A 302 -4.48 -5.82 -14.88
N ARG A 303 -4.94 -4.75 -15.54
CA ARG A 303 -6.33 -4.63 -16.02
C ARG A 303 -6.66 -5.69 -17.08
N ASP A 304 -5.80 -5.83 -18.07
CA ASP A 304 -5.99 -6.77 -19.20
C ASP A 304 -5.95 -8.23 -18.72
N HIS A 305 -4.98 -8.59 -17.88
CA HIS A 305 -4.83 -9.96 -17.39
C HIS A 305 -5.93 -10.39 -16.41
N LYS A 306 -6.60 -9.43 -15.76
CA LYS A 306 -7.69 -9.69 -14.80
C LYS A 306 -9.09 -9.58 -15.41
N GLY A 307 -9.21 -9.25 -16.70
CA GLY A 307 -10.50 -9.17 -17.39
C GLY A 307 -11.40 -8.05 -16.86
N LEU A 308 -10.82 -6.95 -16.36
CA LEU A 308 -11.54 -5.84 -15.73
C LEU A 308 -12.05 -4.83 -16.76
N HIS A 309 -12.48 -5.30 -17.93
CA HIS A 309 -13.06 -4.49 -19.00
C HIS A 309 -14.59 -4.50 -18.92
N GLY A 310 -15.22 -3.36 -19.20
CA GLY A 310 -16.68 -3.21 -19.18
C GLY A 310 -17.16 -2.10 -18.24
N PRO A 311 -18.47 -1.85 -18.18
CA PRO A 311 -19.02 -0.86 -17.27
C PRO A 311 -18.79 -1.25 -15.81
N ILE A 312 -18.62 -0.25 -14.93
CA ILE A 312 -18.52 -0.47 -13.49
C ILE A 312 -19.85 -1.03 -12.99
N THR A 313 -19.82 -2.26 -12.48
CA THR A 313 -20.93 -2.91 -11.79
C THR A 313 -20.52 -3.23 -10.36
N LEU A 314 -21.47 -3.25 -9.41
CA LEU A 314 -21.16 -3.56 -8.01
C LEU A 314 -20.89 -5.05 -7.78
N ALA A 315 -21.70 -5.92 -8.39
CA ALA A 315 -21.62 -7.35 -8.18
C ALA A 315 -20.25 -7.89 -8.62
N GLY A 316 -19.45 -8.36 -7.67
CA GLY A 316 -18.10 -8.86 -7.95
C GLY A 316 -17.05 -7.77 -8.23
N HIS A 317 -17.37 -6.49 -8.04
CA HIS A 317 -16.38 -5.42 -8.25
C HIS A 317 -15.17 -5.60 -7.33
N ASN A 318 -13.96 -5.47 -7.87
CA ASN A 318 -12.75 -5.51 -7.06
C ASN A 318 -12.41 -4.10 -6.57
N MET A 319 -12.71 -3.78 -5.30
CA MET A 319 -12.48 -2.46 -4.71
C MET A 319 -11.01 -2.03 -4.73
N LYS A 320 -10.07 -2.96 -4.86
CA LYS A 320 -8.63 -2.66 -4.93
C LYS A 320 -8.15 -2.50 -6.36
N LEU A 321 -8.36 -3.50 -7.21
CA LEU A 321 -7.76 -3.59 -8.55
C LEU A 321 -8.71 -3.19 -9.68
N GLY A 322 -10.01 -3.09 -9.40
CA GLY A 322 -11.04 -2.67 -10.36
C GLY A 322 -10.89 -1.21 -10.79
N GLN A 323 -11.60 -0.85 -11.86
CA GLN A 323 -11.66 0.52 -12.35
C GLN A 323 -12.20 1.47 -11.27
N GLY A 324 -11.53 2.59 -11.05
CA GLY A 324 -11.83 3.51 -9.95
C GLY A 324 -11.37 3.05 -8.58
N GLY A 325 -10.71 1.88 -8.48
CA GLY A 325 -10.37 1.24 -7.21
C GLY A 325 -9.22 1.91 -6.46
N ILE A 326 -8.97 1.41 -5.24
CA ILE A 326 -7.93 1.91 -4.33
C ILE A 326 -6.55 1.99 -5.01
N ARG A 327 -6.21 0.98 -5.82
CA ARG A 327 -4.89 0.90 -6.46
C ARG A 327 -4.65 2.01 -7.47
N GLU A 328 -5.70 2.53 -8.10
CA GLU A 328 -5.56 3.64 -9.06
C GLU A 328 -5.15 4.93 -8.34
N ILE A 329 -5.71 5.20 -7.15
CA ILE A 329 -5.32 6.33 -6.31
C ILE A 329 -3.88 6.16 -5.79
N GLU A 330 -3.54 4.95 -5.32
CA GLU A 330 -2.16 4.63 -4.89
C GLU A 330 -1.15 4.88 -6.01
N PHE A 331 -1.43 4.35 -7.22
CA PHE A 331 -0.54 4.51 -8.36
C PHE A 331 -0.48 5.95 -8.85
N PHE A 332 -1.59 6.69 -8.88
CA PHE A 332 -1.61 8.10 -9.22
C PHE A 332 -0.66 8.89 -8.33
N THR A 333 -0.72 8.64 -7.03
CA THR A 333 0.14 9.28 -6.03
C THR A 333 1.60 8.87 -6.22
N GLN A 334 1.89 7.56 -6.16
CA GLN A 334 3.25 7.03 -6.20
C GLN A 334 4.00 7.38 -7.49
N THR A 335 3.31 7.37 -8.63
CA THR A 335 3.93 7.72 -9.93
C THR A 335 4.45 9.16 -9.90
N ARG A 336 3.67 10.09 -9.34
CA ARG A 336 4.07 11.50 -9.19
C ARG A 336 5.19 11.68 -8.18
N GLN A 337 5.17 10.91 -7.10
CA GLN A 337 6.28 10.89 -6.15
C GLN A 337 7.58 10.41 -6.81
N LEU A 338 7.55 9.37 -7.65
CA LEU A 338 8.75 8.92 -8.37
C LEU A 338 9.25 9.96 -9.38
N ILE A 339 8.34 10.70 -10.03
CA ILE A 339 8.67 11.78 -10.97
C ILE A 339 9.46 12.90 -10.27
N ALA A 340 9.00 13.34 -9.10
CA ALA A 340 9.45 14.59 -8.49
C ALA A 340 10.29 14.40 -7.23
N GLY A 341 10.08 13.31 -6.50
CA GLY A 341 10.70 13.01 -5.21
C GLY A 341 12.21 12.87 -5.26
N GLY A 342 12.79 12.57 -6.43
CA GLY A 342 14.25 12.61 -6.64
C GLY A 342 14.87 13.99 -6.40
N ARG A 343 14.12 15.06 -6.67
CA ARG A 343 14.56 16.46 -6.55
C ARG A 343 13.98 17.16 -5.33
N ASP A 344 12.82 16.74 -4.87
CA ASP A 344 12.14 17.32 -3.71
C ASP A 344 11.85 16.22 -2.65
N PRO A 345 12.66 16.14 -1.57
CA PRO A 345 12.43 15.19 -0.49
C PRO A 345 11.08 15.34 0.22
N ASP A 346 10.45 16.52 0.18
CA ASP A 346 9.16 16.76 0.85
C ASP A 346 8.03 15.94 0.20
N LEU A 347 8.24 15.43 -1.02
CA LEU A 347 7.28 14.60 -1.75
C LEU A 347 7.38 13.12 -1.41
N ARG A 348 8.27 12.71 -0.51
CA ARG A 348 8.58 11.30 -0.20
C ARG A 348 7.73 10.71 0.93
N ASP A 349 6.57 11.30 1.19
CA ASP A 349 5.63 10.74 2.18
C ASP A 349 5.23 9.30 1.80
N ARG A 350 5.19 8.41 2.79
CA ARG A 350 5.00 6.98 2.52
C ARG A 350 3.52 6.60 2.44
N THR A 351 2.66 7.45 2.99
CA THR A 351 1.21 7.28 2.99
C THR A 351 0.62 7.81 1.69
N THR A 352 -0.49 7.24 1.27
CA THR A 352 -1.19 7.65 0.04
C THR A 352 -1.78 9.05 0.20
N VAL A 353 -2.45 9.30 1.33
CA VAL A 353 -3.07 10.60 1.64
C VAL A 353 -2.02 11.69 1.89
N GLY A 354 -0.97 11.39 2.66
CA GLY A 354 0.14 12.33 2.88
C GLY A 354 0.88 12.65 1.58
N GLY A 355 1.11 11.64 0.72
CA GLY A 355 1.66 11.83 -0.62
C GLY A 355 0.81 12.77 -1.49
N LEU A 356 -0.52 12.57 -1.52
CA LEU A 356 -1.44 13.48 -2.24
C LEU A 356 -1.36 14.91 -1.71
N ALA A 357 -1.35 15.08 -0.39
CA ALA A 357 -1.26 16.39 0.25
C ALA A 357 0.06 17.10 -0.08
N ALA A 358 1.19 16.39 -0.01
CA ALA A 358 2.50 16.93 -0.35
C ALA A 358 2.59 17.34 -1.83
N LEU A 359 2.07 16.51 -2.73
CA LEU A 359 2.01 16.81 -4.16
C LEU A 359 1.14 18.04 -4.45
N ALA A 360 -0.01 18.18 -3.77
CA ALA A 360 -0.88 19.34 -3.91
C ALA A 360 -0.22 20.63 -3.39
N ALA A 361 0.39 20.58 -2.21
CA ALA A 361 1.10 21.71 -1.61
C ALA A 361 2.24 22.26 -2.50
N LYS A 362 2.84 21.39 -3.33
CA LYS A 362 3.92 21.73 -4.27
C LYS A 362 3.43 21.96 -5.70
N GLY A 363 2.11 21.96 -5.95
CA GLY A 363 1.51 22.26 -7.26
C GLY A 363 1.60 21.13 -8.29
N TRP A 364 1.98 19.91 -7.90
CA TRP A 364 2.03 18.75 -8.81
C TRP A 364 0.66 18.13 -9.08
N VAL A 365 -0.31 18.39 -8.21
CA VAL A 365 -1.71 17.97 -8.32
C VAL A 365 -2.58 19.15 -7.93
N PRO A 366 -3.66 19.49 -8.68
CA PRO A 366 -4.59 20.51 -8.24
C PRO A 366 -5.19 20.14 -6.88
N ASP A 367 -5.19 21.09 -5.94
CA ASP A 367 -5.68 20.88 -4.58
C ASP A 367 -7.13 20.31 -4.50
N PRO A 368 -8.09 20.75 -5.33
CA PRO A 368 -9.41 20.13 -5.37
C PRO A 368 -9.38 18.63 -5.72
N VAL A 369 -8.50 18.23 -6.66
CA VAL A 369 -8.34 16.83 -7.07
C VAL A 369 -7.73 16.00 -5.94
N ALA A 370 -6.72 16.53 -5.25
CA ALA A 370 -6.08 15.82 -4.15
C ALA A 370 -7.04 15.60 -2.95
N ARG A 371 -7.87 16.60 -2.63
CA ARG A 371 -8.91 16.47 -1.59
C ARG A 371 -9.95 15.44 -1.98
N GLU A 372 -10.46 15.49 -3.21
CA GLU A 372 -11.46 14.55 -3.69
C GLU A 372 -10.92 13.11 -3.69
N LEU A 373 -9.71 12.87 -4.23
CA LEU A 373 -9.07 11.56 -4.18
C LEU A 373 -8.81 11.07 -2.75
N THR A 374 -8.52 11.96 -1.81
CA THR A 374 -8.37 11.61 -0.39
C THR A 374 -9.68 11.10 0.21
N GLU A 375 -10.79 11.78 -0.08
CA GLU A 375 -12.13 11.35 0.37
C GLU A 375 -12.52 10.02 -0.25
N GLN A 376 -12.28 9.84 -1.56
CA GLN A 376 -12.56 8.57 -2.24
C GLN A 376 -11.70 7.43 -1.70
N TYR A 377 -10.41 7.67 -1.48
CA TYR A 377 -9.51 6.69 -0.88
C TYR A 377 -10.02 6.22 0.48
N ARG A 378 -10.37 7.16 1.36
CA ARG A 378 -10.90 6.83 2.69
C ARG A 378 -12.16 5.99 2.59
N HIS A 379 -13.11 6.39 1.75
CA HIS A 379 -14.36 5.67 1.57
C HIS A 379 -14.16 4.27 0.99
N HIS A 380 -13.33 4.12 -0.05
CA HIS A 380 -13.04 2.82 -0.65
C HIS A 380 -12.35 1.88 0.33
N ARG A 381 -11.46 2.41 1.18
CA ARG A 381 -10.83 1.65 2.26
C ARG A 381 -11.82 1.22 3.34
N GLU A 382 -12.77 2.07 3.70
CA GLU A 382 -13.86 1.66 4.60
C GLU A 382 -14.67 0.50 4.01
N VAL A 383 -15.07 0.57 2.74
CA VAL A 383 -15.79 -0.52 2.06
C VAL A 383 -14.94 -1.79 2.00
N GLU A 384 -13.66 -1.68 1.67
CA GLU A 384 -12.70 -2.80 1.70
C GLU A 384 -12.63 -3.44 3.09
N HIS A 385 -12.62 -2.64 4.17
CA HIS A 385 -12.65 -3.17 5.52
C HIS A 385 -13.94 -3.99 5.79
N ARG A 386 -15.11 -3.51 5.36
CA ARG A 386 -16.39 -4.20 5.59
C ARG A 386 -16.45 -5.53 4.86
N ILE A 387 -15.94 -5.57 3.62
CA ILE A 387 -15.79 -6.80 2.85
C ILE A 387 -14.99 -7.85 3.65
N GLN A 388 -13.88 -7.43 4.26
CA GLN A 388 -13.00 -8.34 5.00
C GLN A 388 -13.58 -8.75 6.37
N MET A 389 -14.24 -7.81 7.07
CA MET A 389 -14.77 -8.00 8.42
C MET A 389 -15.87 -9.07 8.52
N ILE A 390 -16.61 -9.36 7.45
CA ILE A 390 -17.73 -10.32 7.53
C ILE A 390 -17.24 -11.70 7.96
N ASN A 391 -16.17 -12.20 7.34
CA ASN A 391 -15.67 -13.57 7.53
C ASN A 391 -14.16 -13.64 7.81
N ASP A 392 -13.51 -12.51 8.11
CA ASP A 392 -12.04 -12.40 8.11
C ASP A 392 -11.40 -12.93 6.81
N ALA A 393 -11.96 -12.50 5.67
CA ALA A 393 -11.55 -12.97 4.36
C ALA A 393 -10.54 -12.02 3.71
N GLN A 394 -9.47 -12.57 3.14
CA GLN A 394 -8.53 -11.82 2.29
C GLN A 394 -9.11 -11.65 0.89
N THR A 395 -10.13 -10.82 0.80
CA THR A 395 -10.81 -10.47 -0.44
C THR A 395 -10.97 -8.97 -0.56
N HIS A 396 -11.02 -8.52 -1.80
CA HIS A 396 -11.31 -7.15 -2.21
C HIS A 396 -12.57 -7.08 -3.08
N LEU A 397 -13.22 -8.24 -3.29
CA LEU A 397 -14.39 -8.36 -4.15
C LEU A 397 -15.63 -8.01 -3.33
N LEU A 398 -16.46 -7.12 -3.87
CA LEU A 398 -17.85 -7.00 -3.43
C LEU A 398 -18.57 -8.33 -3.70
N PRO A 399 -19.54 -8.71 -2.84
CA PRO A 399 -20.37 -9.87 -3.10
C PRO A 399 -21.08 -9.81 -4.46
N SER A 400 -21.24 -10.96 -5.11
CA SER A 400 -21.99 -11.03 -6.37
C SER A 400 -23.51 -11.05 -6.19
N SER A 401 -24.00 -11.37 -4.98
CA SER A 401 -25.42 -11.47 -4.66
C SER A 401 -25.97 -10.16 -4.09
N ALA A 402 -27.25 -9.88 -4.35
CA ALA A 402 -27.93 -8.69 -3.82
C ALA A 402 -27.96 -8.70 -2.28
N GLU A 403 -28.16 -9.87 -1.68
CA GLU A 403 -28.13 -10.08 -0.23
C GLU A 403 -26.77 -9.76 0.38
N GLY A 404 -25.68 -10.12 -0.31
CA GLY A 404 -24.34 -9.82 0.14
C GLY A 404 -24.03 -8.33 0.06
N ILE A 405 -24.49 -7.66 -1.00
CA ILE A 405 -24.38 -6.20 -1.15
C ILE A 405 -25.18 -5.48 -0.05
N ASP A 406 -26.42 -5.92 0.22
CA ASP A 406 -27.25 -5.37 1.31
C ASP A 406 -26.56 -5.51 2.68
N ARG A 407 -25.94 -6.66 2.94
CA ARG A 407 -25.15 -6.87 4.17
C ARG A 407 -24.01 -5.87 4.31
N ILE A 408 -23.29 -5.56 3.23
CA ILE A 408 -22.21 -4.56 3.24
C ILE A 408 -22.79 -3.16 3.49
N ALA A 409 -23.85 -2.77 2.78
CA ALA A 409 -24.50 -1.47 2.96
C ALA A 409 -24.99 -1.28 4.40
N ARG A 410 -25.64 -2.30 4.97
CA ARG A 410 -26.07 -2.33 6.37
C ARG A 410 -24.92 -2.25 7.37
N LEU A 411 -23.79 -2.94 7.10
CA LEU A 411 -22.59 -2.84 7.93
C LEU A 411 -21.93 -1.46 7.84
N MET A 412 -22.14 -0.72 6.74
CA MET A 412 -21.78 0.69 6.60
C MET A 412 -22.77 1.63 7.33
N GLY A 413 -23.88 1.13 7.86
CA GLY A 413 -24.96 1.91 8.46
C GLY A 413 -25.95 2.50 7.46
N ALA A 414 -25.95 2.04 6.20
CA ALA A 414 -26.88 2.49 5.17
C ALA A 414 -28.16 1.63 5.17
N GLY A 415 -29.31 2.27 5.33
CA GLY A 415 -30.63 1.61 5.27
C GLY A 415 -31.21 1.48 3.86
N ASP A 416 -30.67 2.22 2.90
CA ASP A 416 -31.04 2.15 1.48
C ASP A 416 -29.85 1.65 0.65
N THR A 417 -29.88 0.36 0.35
CA THR A 417 -28.83 -0.35 -0.39
C THR A 417 -28.72 0.13 -1.84
N GLU A 418 -29.84 0.52 -2.46
CA GLU A 418 -29.83 1.01 -3.85
C GLU A 418 -29.14 2.38 -3.95
N ALA A 419 -29.52 3.31 -3.06
CA ALA A 419 -28.89 4.62 -2.99
C ALA A 419 -27.39 4.53 -2.65
N TRP A 420 -27.03 3.68 -1.68
CA TRP A 420 -25.63 3.42 -1.33
C TRP A 420 -24.84 2.86 -2.52
N GLY A 421 -25.43 1.89 -3.24
CA GLY A 421 -24.81 1.29 -4.41
C GLY A 421 -24.57 2.29 -5.55
N LYS A 422 -25.58 3.11 -5.86
CA LYS A 422 -25.45 4.20 -6.86
C LYS A 422 -24.36 5.19 -6.49
N ALA A 423 -24.28 5.58 -5.21
CA ALA A 423 -23.23 6.46 -4.72
C ALA A 423 -21.84 5.83 -4.85
N LEU A 424 -21.70 4.53 -4.57
CA LEU A 424 -20.42 3.83 -4.71
C LEU A 424 -19.96 3.75 -6.17
N ILE A 425 -20.86 3.46 -7.12
CA ILE A 425 -20.55 3.48 -8.56
C ILE A 425 -20.06 4.87 -8.96
N ALA A 426 -20.79 5.93 -8.61
CA ALA A 426 -20.42 7.29 -8.96
C ALA A 426 -19.03 7.68 -8.40
N ARG A 427 -18.68 7.20 -7.21
CA ARG A 427 -17.34 7.40 -6.63
C ARG A 427 -16.25 6.70 -7.43
N LEU A 428 -16.46 5.45 -7.83
CA LEU A 428 -15.50 4.68 -8.64
C LEU A 428 -15.32 5.33 -10.03
N GLU A 429 -16.42 5.71 -10.69
CA GLU A 429 -16.39 6.45 -11.97
C GLU A 429 -15.60 7.75 -11.84
N ARG A 430 -15.79 8.47 -10.73
CA ARG A 430 -15.09 9.72 -10.45
C ARG A 430 -13.59 9.51 -10.24
N VAL A 431 -13.17 8.45 -9.56
CA VAL A 431 -11.73 8.12 -9.43
C VAL A 431 -11.13 7.79 -10.80
N GLU A 432 -11.81 7.03 -11.65
CA GLU A 432 -11.34 6.76 -13.00
C GLU A 432 -11.28 8.05 -13.83
N GLU A 433 -12.22 8.99 -13.69
CA GLU A 433 -12.16 10.28 -14.39
C GLU A 433 -10.93 11.11 -13.94
N LEU A 434 -10.74 11.25 -12.64
CA LEU A 434 -9.67 12.06 -12.04
C LEU A 434 -8.28 11.50 -12.31
N THR A 435 -8.14 10.18 -12.27
CA THR A 435 -6.85 9.52 -12.48
C THR A 435 -6.63 9.16 -13.95
N GLY A 436 -7.70 8.85 -14.69
CA GLY A 436 -7.67 8.42 -16.08
C GLY A 436 -7.03 9.43 -17.00
N ALA A 437 -7.31 10.74 -16.85
CA ALA A 437 -6.67 11.77 -17.65
C ALA A 437 -5.12 11.78 -17.53
N PHE A 438 -4.57 11.34 -16.39
CA PHE A 438 -3.14 11.22 -16.19
C PHE A 438 -2.54 9.97 -16.87
N PHE A 439 -3.35 8.92 -17.04
CA PHE A 439 -2.92 7.64 -17.60
C PHE A 439 -3.45 7.37 -19.01
N SER A 440 -4.35 8.18 -19.55
CA SER A 440 -4.75 8.08 -20.94
C SER A 440 -3.63 8.69 -21.78
N PRO A 441 -2.99 7.94 -22.69
CA PRO A 441 -2.21 8.58 -23.73
C PRO A 441 -3.20 9.50 -24.44
N GLY A 442 -2.98 10.82 -24.37
CA GLY A 442 -3.83 11.74 -25.13
C GLY A 442 -3.89 11.25 -26.56
N GLU A 443 -5.11 11.18 -27.14
CA GLU A 443 -5.23 10.97 -28.57
C GLU A 443 -4.28 11.96 -29.24
N ALA A 444 -3.39 11.44 -30.10
CA ALA A 444 -2.49 12.30 -30.85
C ALA A 444 -3.39 13.25 -31.64
N ALA A 445 -3.39 14.51 -31.25
CA ALA A 445 -4.24 15.49 -31.91
C ALA A 445 -3.88 15.55 -33.40
N ASP A 446 -4.84 15.90 -34.26
CA ASP A 446 -4.57 15.89 -35.70
C ASP A 446 -3.33 16.74 -36.03
N ALA A 447 -2.45 16.14 -36.83
CA ALA A 447 -1.25 16.82 -37.32
C ALA A 447 -1.70 18.01 -38.18
N PRO A 448 -1.08 19.19 -38.00
CA PRO A 448 -1.42 20.34 -38.82
C PRO A 448 -1.10 20.09 -40.30
N ASP A 449 -1.76 20.85 -41.18
CA ASP A 449 -1.51 20.77 -42.61
C ASP A 449 -0.12 21.35 -42.93
N LEU A 450 0.74 20.55 -43.56
CA LEU A 450 2.13 20.91 -43.84
C LEU A 450 2.33 21.08 -45.34
N SER A 451 3.22 22.01 -45.73
CA SER A 451 3.68 22.10 -47.12
C SER A 451 4.41 20.81 -47.53
N PRO A 452 4.50 20.49 -48.83
CA PRO A 452 5.21 19.29 -49.29
C PRO A 452 6.67 19.22 -48.82
N ALA A 453 7.35 20.38 -48.76
CA ALA A 453 8.72 20.47 -48.26
C ALA A 453 8.81 20.21 -46.75
N ALA A 454 7.87 20.74 -45.96
CA ALA A 454 7.82 20.50 -44.53
C ALA A 454 7.47 19.04 -44.21
N ARG A 455 6.57 18.42 -44.99
CA ARG A 455 6.18 17.01 -44.82
C ARG A 455 7.38 16.08 -45.02
N ALA A 456 8.19 16.32 -46.05
CA ALA A 456 9.39 15.52 -46.32
C ALA A 456 10.42 15.57 -45.16
N ILE A 457 10.56 16.72 -44.50
CA ILE A 457 11.42 16.87 -43.32
C ILE A 457 10.85 16.06 -42.14
N VAL A 458 9.56 16.22 -41.85
CA VAL A 458 8.88 15.54 -40.72
C VAL A 458 8.89 14.02 -40.88
N ASP A 459 8.65 13.51 -42.10
CA ASP A 459 8.69 12.07 -42.37
C ASP A 459 10.09 11.48 -42.14
N GLY A 460 11.15 12.27 -42.38
CA GLY A 460 12.54 11.90 -42.14
C GLY A 460 12.91 11.72 -40.67
N TRP A 461 12.19 12.37 -39.75
CA TRP A 461 12.53 12.35 -38.31
C TRP A 461 12.54 10.95 -37.71
N ARG A 462 11.71 10.03 -38.22
CA ARG A 462 11.61 8.65 -37.73
C ARG A 462 12.90 7.84 -37.90
N ALA A 463 13.79 8.27 -38.80
CA ALA A 463 15.08 7.64 -39.03
C ALA A 463 16.16 8.11 -38.02
N TYR A 464 15.93 9.22 -37.32
CA TYR A 464 16.92 9.77 -36.40
C TYR A 464 17.11 8.93 -35.14
N PRO A 465 18.32 8.95 -34.52
CA PRO A 465 18.60 8.22 -33.28
C PRO A 465 17.58 8.49 -32.18
N ALA A 466 17.14 9.75 -32.06
CA ALA A 466 16.12 10.17 -31.10
C ALA A 466 14.78 9.42 -31.22
N LEU A 467 14.41 8.96 -32.42
CA LEU A 467 13.12 8.36 -32.75
C LEU A 467 13.23 6.91 -33.22
N ARG A 468 14.37 6.25 -32.98
CA ARG A 468 14.62 4.89 -33.47
C ARG A 468 13.83 3.81 -32.70
N SER A 469 13.53 4.03 -31.42
CA SER A 469 12.78 3.06 -30.62
C SER A 469 11.27 3.24 -30.80
N ALA A 470 10.51 2.14 -30.82
CA ALA A 470 9.04 2.15 -30.86
C ALA A 470 8.45 3.05 -29.75
N ARG A 471 9.12 3.06 -28.60
CA ARG A 471 8.83 3.91 -27.45
C ARG A 471 8.96 5.40 -27.74
N ALA A 472 10.10 5.83 -28.30
CA ALA A 472 10.30 7.23 -28.64
C ALA A 472 9.29 7.71 -29.68
N GLN A 473 8.98 6.86 -30.66
CA GLN A 473 7.96 7.15 -31.67
C GLN A 473 6.56 7.26 -31.07
N GLY A 474 6.22 6.43 -30.09
CA GLY A 474 4.94 6.48 -29.39
C GLY A 474 4.73 7.79 -28.64
N ILE A 475 5.75 8.26 -27.90
CA ILE A 475 5.69 9.53 -27.17
C ILE A 475 5.70 10.71 -28.14
N PHE A 476 6.60 10.69 -29.12
CA PHE A 476 6.74 11.78 -30.09
C PHE A 476 5.46 12.01 -30.88
N ARG A 477 4.78 10.94 -31.32
CA ARG A 477 3.51 11.04 -32.04
C ARG A 477 2.45 11.86 -31.30
N ARG A 478 2.48 11.89 -29.96
CA ARG A 478 1.52 12.63 -29.14
C ARG A 478 1.87 14.12 -29.01
N VAL A 479 3.15 14.46 -29.00
CA VAL A 479 3.63 15.85 -28.88
C VAL A 479 3.87 16.54 -30.22
N GLU A 480 4.15 15.76 -31.27
CA GLU A 480 4.43 16.21 -32.64
C GLU A 480 3.38 17.21 -33.18
N PRO A 481 2.06 16.99 -33.04
CA PRO A 481 1.05 17.92 -33.56
C PRO A 481 1.14 19.32 -32.96
N GLU A 482 1.37 19.43 -31.64
CA GLU A 482 1.46 20.71 -30.96
C GLU A 482 2.79 21.41 -31.24
N ILE A 483 3.89 20.65 -31.31
CA ILE A 483 5.20 21.16 -31.74
C ILE A 483 5.09 21.80 -33.12
N LEU A 484 4.47 21.10 -34.08
CA LEU A 484 4.30 21.59 -35.45
C LEU A 484 3.37 22.82 -35.50
N ARG A 485 2.28 22.84 -34.72
CA ARG A 485 1.39 24.03 -34.62
C ARG A 485 2.11 25.25 -34.07
N ARG A 486 2.95 25.09 -33.05
CA ARG A 486 3.75 26.19 -32.48
C ARG A 486 4.78 26.70 -33.48
N MET A 487 5.41 25.83 -34.25
CA MET A 487 6.33 26.22 -35.33
C MET A 487 5.62 27.00 -36.44
N GLN A 488 4.41 26.60 -36.84
CA GLN A 488 3.61 27.33 -37.83
C GLN A 488 3.23 28.75 -37.39
N ARG A 489 3.11 28.98 -36.08
CA ARG A 489 2.83 30.30 -35.49
C ARG A 489 4.08 31.17 -35.31
N ALA A 490 5.27 30.63 -35.55
CA ALA A 490 6.51 31.40 -35.45
C ALA A 490 6.60 32.47 -36.54
N SER A 491 7.38 33.53 -36.29
CA SER A 491 7.63 34.59 -37.27
C SER A 491 8.28 34.09 -38.56
N ASN A 492 9.01 32.97 -38.50
CA ASN A 492 9.55 32.26 -39.65
C ASN A 492 9.38 30.73 -39.48
N PRO A 493 8.26 30.16 -39.95
CA PRO A 493 7.94 28.74 -39.75
C PRO A 493 8.93 27.76 -40.39
N GLU A 494 9.46 28.08 -41.57
CA GLU A 494 10.39 27.19 -42.28
C GLU A 494 11.75 27.12 -41.60
N GLU A 495 12.24 28.25 -41.07
CA GLU A 495 13.48 28.27 -40.29
C GLU A 495 13.29 27.54 -38.96
N ALA A 496 12.15 27.74 -38.28
CA ALA A 496 11.84 27.03 -37.03
C ALA A 496 11.83 25.50 -37.23
N LEU A 497 11.23 25.03 -38.32
CA LEU A 497 11.21 23.62 -38.67
C LEU A 497 12.60 23.08 -38.98
N ARG A 498 13.43 23.81 -39.75
CA ARG A 498 14.81 23.41 -40.08
C ARG A 498 15.71 23.36 -38.85
N GLN A 499 15.57 24.31 -37.92
CA GLN A 499 16.31 24.29 -36.66
C GLN A 499 15.92 23.11 -35.78
N PHE A 500 14.62 22.78 -35.73
CA PHE A 500 14.15 21.63 -34.97
C PHE A 500 14.55 20.29 -35.60
N ASP A 501 14.53 20.19 -36.92
CA ASP A 501 15.07 19.04 -37.66
C ASP A 501 16.56 18.83 -37.34
N GLY A 502 17.36 19.90 -37.41
CA GLY A 502 18.78 19.86 -37.04
C GLY A 502 19.02 19.50 -35.57
N PHE A 503 18.12 19.93 -34.67
CA PHE A 503 18.13 19.53 -33.27
C PHE A 503 17.85 18.03 -33.09
N LEU A 504 16.78 17.51 -33.70
CA LEU A 504 16.41 16.09 -33.62
C LEU A 504 17.49 15.19 -34.21
N ALA A 505 18.12 15.59 -35.31
CA ALA A 505 19.20 14.85 -35.96
C ALA A 505 20.43 14.67 -35.05
N ARG A 506 20.71 15.63 -34.15
CA ARG A 506 21.84 15.61 -33.21
C ARG A 506 21.47 15.02 -31.85
N LEU A 507 20.19 14.76 -31.59
CA LEU A 507 19.72 14.25 -30.32
C LEU A 507 19.96 12.73 -30.23
N PRO A 508 20.77 12.23 -29.29
CA PRO A 508 21.15 10.82 -29.25
C PRO A 508 19.99 9.89 -28.81
N ALA A 509 19.05 10.41 -28.02
CA ALA A 509 17.87 9.68 -27.55
C ALA A 509 16.70 10.66 -27.29
N GLY A 510 15.49 10.32 -27.74
CA GLY A 510 14.34 11.23 -27.68
C GLY A 510 13.35 10.97 -26.55
N VAL A 511 13.35 9.76 -25.97
CA VAL A 511 12.33 9.34 -24.98
C VAL A 511 12.18 10.34 -23.83
N GLN A 512 13.27 10.71 -23.15
CA GLN A 512 13.22 11.61 -21.99
C GLN A 512 12.74 13.02 -22.36
N LEU A 513 13.20 13.54 -23.50
CA LEU A 513 12.86 14.89 -23.94
C LEU A 513 11.40 14.98 -24.38
N PHE A 514 10.92 14.03 -25.18
CA PHE A 514 9.54 14.07 -25.66
C PHE A 514 8.55 13.88 -24.51
N SER A 515 8.90 13.08 -23.50
CA SER A 515 8.08 12.96 -22.30
C SER A 515 8.06 14.24 -21.45
N LEU A 516 9.12 15.06 -21.48
CA LEU A 516 9.08 16.39 -20.84
C LEU A 516 8.11 17.33 -21.54
N PHE A 517 8.10 17.33 -22.88
CA PHE A 517 7.14 18.11 -23.68
C PHE A 517 5.70 17.63 -23.44
N GLU A 518 5.48 16.32 -23.31
CA GLU A 518 4.16 15.77 -23.03
C GLU A 518 3.65 16.16 -21.64
N ALA A 519 4.52 16.12 -20.63
CA ALA A 519 4.16 16.49 -19.26
C ALA A 519 3.99 18.01 -19.07
N ASN A 520 4.55 18.83 -19.96
CA ASN A 520 4.53 20.30 -19.91
C ASN A 520 4.21 20.87 -21.30
N PRO A 521 2.97 20.70 -21.79
CA PRO A 521 2.60 20.96 -23.19
C PRO A 521 2.79 22.40 -23.66
#